data_AF-A0A9P0A9X7-F1
#
_entry.id   AF-A0A9P0A9X7-F1
#
_cell.length_a   1.000
_cell.length_b   1.000
_cell.length_c   1.000
_cell.angle_alpha   90.00
_cell.angle_beta   90.00
_cell.angle_gamma   90.00
#
_symmetry.space_group_name_H-M   'P 1'
#
loop_
_entity.id
_entity.type
_entity.pdbx_description
1 polymer ?
#
loop_
_entity_poly.entity_id
_entity_poly.type
_entity_poly.pdbx_seq_one_letter_code
_entity_poly.pdbx_strand_id
1 'polypeptide(L)'
;MCIPEFTSCLCCISLRTGSLIIGWFYAIFNIIELIGFSIDSGSLFKEIFQNWRRTGLTIVRLMIVEYYFVLLIFTICAIYLIVGIKKDSPRKVRYFVVASMVSILNSIILGLIINLSPLKKYSDKLIDASIDQAYNSHVTVFGVTLVELLIDVYCLLVVHSYYRQMRREGATV
;
A
#
# COMPACT_ATOMS: atom_id res chain seq x y z
N MET A 1 -16.18 -1.91 17.15
CA MET A 1 -14.73 -1.83 17.41
C MET A 1 -14.31 -0.38 17.49
N CYS A 2 -13.76 0.05 18.63
CA CYS A 2 -13.24 1.40 18.82
C CYS A 2 -11.81 1.47 18.29
N ILE A 3 -11.61 2.12 17.15
CA ILE A 3 -10.27 2.42 16.63
C ILE A 3 -9.71 3.60 17.44
N PRO A 4 -8.46 3.52 17.96
CA PRO A 4 -7.87 4.62 18.72
C PRO A 4 -7.78 5.90 17.89
N GLU A 5 -8.07 7.05 18.50
CA GLU A 5 -8.08 8.37 17.86
C GLU A 5 -6.89 9.20 18.39
N PHE A 6 -6.14 9.83 17.49
CA PHE A 6 -5.10 10.80 17.84
C PHE A 6 -5.69 12.21 17.92
N THR A 7 -5.22 13.00 18.89
CA THR A 7 -5.56 14.44 19.04
C THR A 7 -4.65 15.34 18.21
N SER A 8 -3.45 14.87 17.86
CA SER A 8 -2.46 15.56 17.02
C SER A 8 -1.54 14.53 16.35
N CYS A 9 -0.93 14.90 15.22
CA CYS A 9 0.13 14.10 14.59
C CYS A 9 1.45 14.27 15.38
N LEU A 10 2.47 13.47 15.05
CA LEU A 10 3.82 13.53 15.65
C LEU A 10 4.28 15.00 15.82
N CYS A 11 4.83 15.33 16.99
CA CYS A 11 5.36 16.67 17.30
C CYS A 11 4.33 17.82 17.23
N CYS A 12 3.09 17.59 17.69
CA CYS A 12 2.02 18.62 17.76
C CYS A 12 1.59 19.19 16.40
N ILE A 13 1.91 18.49 15.30
CA ILE A 13 1.47 18.88 13.96
C ILE A 13 -0.04 18.63 13.86
N SER A 14 -0.78 19.57 13.26
CA SER A 14 -2.22 19.42 13.06
C SER A 14 -2.53 18.14 12.27
N LEU A 15 -3.63 17.45 12.61
CA LEU A 15 -4.08 16.25 11.91
C LEU A 15 -4.30 16.49 10.41
N ARG A 16 -4.71 17.71 10.04
CA ARG A 16 -4.85 18.16 8.65
C ARG A 16 -3.51 18.12 7.92
N THR A 17 -2.49 18.77 8.48
CA THR A 17 -1.14 18.83 7.89
C THR A 17 -0.51 17.44 7.83
N GLY A 18 -0.62 16.65 8.90
CA GLY A 18 -0.12 15.27 8.94
C GLY A 18 -0.76 14.40 7.85
N SER A 19 -2.10 14.46 7.70
CA SER A 19 -2.81 13.72 6.66
C SER A 19 -2.43 14.16 5.25
N LEU A 20 -2.09 15.44 5.07
CA LEU A 20 -1.67 15.98 3.77
C LEU A 20 -0.25 15.53 3.40
N ILE A 21 0.67 15.50 4.37
CA ILE A 21 2.01 14.94 4.20
C ILE A 21 1.91 13.46 3.82
N ILE A 22 1.11 12.68 4.54
CA ILE A 22 0.85 11.26 4.26
C ILE A 22 0.30 11.09 2.84
N GLY A 23 -0.69 11.89 2.44
CA GLY A 23 -1.26 11.83 1.09
C GLY A 23 -0.23 12.08 -0.01
N TRP A 24 0.63 13.09 0.14
CA TRP A 24 1.70 13.36 -0.83
C TRP A 24 2.78 12.28 -0.84
N PHE A 25 3.17 11.79 0.33
CA PHE A 25 4.12 10.69 0.46
C PHE A 25 3.68 9.48 -0.36
N TYR A 26 2.48 8.94 -0.09
CA TYR A 26 1.98 7.79 -0.85
C TYR A 26 1.73 8.10 -2.33
N ALA A 27 1.25 9.29 -2.67
CA ALA A 27 1.05 9.64 -4.08
C ALA A 27 2.36 9.63 -4.88
N ILE A 28 3.44 10.23 -4.34
CA ILE A 28 4.73 10.31 -5.03
C ILE A 28 5.40 8.94 -5.09
N PHE A 29 5.51 8.24 -3.95
CA PHE A 29 6.16 6.93 -3.90
C PHE A 29 5.47 5.92 -4.80
N ASN A 30 4.14 5.82 -4.76
CA ASN A 30 3.43 4.87 -5.61
C ASN A 30 3.55 5.20 -7.10
N ILE A 31 3.62 6.49 -7.49
CA ILE A 31 3.84 6.88 -8.89
C ILE A 31 5.22 6.43 -9.35
N ILE A 32 6.25 6.59 -8.52
CA ILE A 32 7.62 6.14 -8.84
C ILE A 32 7.63 4.61 -9.03
N GLU A 33 6.98 3.86 -8.14
CA GLU A 33 6.86 2.40 -8.23
C GLU A 33 6.10 1.96 -9.49
N LEU A 34 4.98 2.62 -9.82
CA LEU A 34 4.20 2.32 -11.03
C LEU A 34 5.02 2.54 -12.31
N ILE A 35 5.82 3.61 -12.36
CA ILE A 35 6.70 3.88 -13.49
C ILE A 35 7.75 2.79 -13.61
N GLY A 36 8.41 2.41 -12.51
CA GLY A 36 9.41 1.35 -12.49
C GLY A 36 8.89 0.04 -13.08
N PHE A 37 7.65 -0.34 -12.75
CA PHE A 37 7.04 -1.56 -13.29
C PHE A 37 6.63 -1.49 -14.75
N SER A 38 6.14 -0.33 -15.20
CA SER A 38 5.67 -0.17 -16.58
C SER A 38 6.75 -0.56 -17.60
N ILE A 39 8.02 -0.33 -17.26
CA ILE A 39 9.20 -0.62 -18.07
C ILE A 39 9.39 -2.12 -18.30
N ASP A 40 9.02 -2.99 -17.35
CA ASP A 40 9.26 -4.44 -17.40
C ASP A 40 7.99 -5.30 -17.44
N SER A 41 6.81 -4.69 -17.43
CA SER A 41 5.53 -5.42 -17.35
C SER A 41 5.28 -6.38 -18.53
N GLY A 42 5.73 -6.03 -19.74
CA GLY A 42 5.48 -6.82 -20.95
C GLY A 42 6.14 -8.21 -20.96
N SER A 43 7.33 -8.34 -20.37
CA SER A 43 8.02 -9.62 -20.23
C SER A 43 7.29 -10.51 -19.21
N LEU A 44 6.91 -9.95 -18.07
CA LEU A 44 6.18 -10.66 -17.00
C LEU A 44 4.86 -11.26 -17.50
N PHE A 45 4.04 -10.48 -18.22
CA PHE A 45 2.78 -10.98 -18.77
C PHE A 45 3.00 -12.11 -19.77
N LYS A 46 3.96 -11.96 -20.69
CA LYS A 46 4.27 -12.98 -21.69
C LYS A 46 4.72 -14.29 -21.04
N GLU A 47 5.55 -14.21 -20.00
CA GLU A 47 6.07 -15.39 -19.33
C GLU A 47 5.02 -16.11 -18.47
N ILE A 48 3.96 -15.44 -17.99
CA ILE A 48 2.81 -16.08 -17.32
C ILE A 48 2.15 -17.09 -18.27
N PHE A 49 1.86 -16.68 -19.51
CA PHE A 49 1.18 -17.54 -20.48
C PHE A 49 2.09 -18.64 -21.03
N GLN A 50 3.39 -18.37 -21.18
CA GLN A 50 4.34 -19.36 -21.71
C GLN A 50 4.72 -20.45 -20.71
N ASN A 51 4.77 -20.14 -19.41
CA ASN A 51 5.22 -21.07 -18.36
C ASN A 51 4.10 -21.59 -17.44
N TRP A 52 2.84 -21.59 -17.91
CA TRP A 52 1.65 -21.99 -17.11
C TRP A 52 1.76 -23.37 -16.42
N ARG A 53 2.59 -24.29 -16.94
CA ARG A 53 2.85 -25.61 -16.33
C ARG A 53 3.72 -25.55 -15.07
N ARG A 54 4.44 -24.45 -14.81
CA ARG A 54 5.21 -24.22 -13.57
C ARG A 54 4.36 -23.44 -12.58
N THR A 55 3.43 -24.13 -11.92
CA THR A 55 2.43 -23.56 -11.00
C THR A 55 3.01 -22.56 -9.99
N GLY A 56 4.11 -22.88 -9.31
CA GLY A 56 4.71 -21.96 -8.33
C GLY A 56 5.20 -20.63 -8.91
N LEU A 57 5.84 -20.65 -10.09
CA LEU A 57 6.35 -19.46 -10.76
C LEU A 57 5.21 -18.58 -11.29
N THR A 58 4.18 -19.22 -11.85
CA THR A 58 2.97 -18.54 -12.33
C THR A 58 2.22 -17.86 -11.18
N ILE A 59 2.12 -18.51 -10.01
CA ILE A 59 1.49 -17.93 -8.81
C ILE A 59 2.24 -16.67 -8.37
N VAL A 60 3.57 -16.73 -8.24
CA VAL A 60 4.37 -15.55 -7.84
C VAL A 60 4.22 -14.39 -8.83
N ARG A 61 4.21 -14.67 -10.14
CA ARG A 61 3.98 -13.62 -11.15
C ARG A 61 2.58 -13.02 -11.09
N LEU A 62 1.56 -13.82 -10.79
CA LEU A 62 0.20 -13.32 -10.57
C LEU A 62 0.14 -12.43 -9.32
N MET A 63 0.84 -12.79 -8.23
CA MET A 63 0.93 -11.96 -7.03
C MET A 63 1.61 -10.62 -7.32
N ILE A 64 2.64 -10.61 -8.17
CA ILE A 64 3.28 -9.36 -8.64
C ILE A 64 2.25 -8.50 -9.40
N VAL A 65 1.52 -9.07 -10.37
CA VAL A 65 0.50 -8.34 -11.14
C VAL A 65 -0.61 -7.79 -10.22
N GLU A 66 -1.06 -8.59 -9.26
CA GLU A 66 -2.04 -8.18 -8.25
C GLU A 66 -1.55 -6.97 -7.44
N TYR A 67 -0.30 -7.02 -6.95
CA TYR A 67 0.33 -5.92 -6.22
C TYR A 67 0.25 -4.60 -7.01
N TYR A 68 0.48 -4.63 -8.33
CA TYR A 68 0.37 -3.44 -9.17
C TYR A 68 -1.04 -2.88 -9.30
N PHE A 69 -2.05 -3.74 -9.39
CA PHE A 69 -3.44 -3.27 -9.38
C PHE A 69 -3.79 -2.61 -8.04
N VAL A 70 -3.36 -3.20 -6.93
CA VAL A 70 -3.55 -2.64 -5.59
C VAL A 70 -2.85 -1.29 -5.48
N LEU A 71 -1.59 -1.20 -5.92
CA LEU A 71 -0.80 0.04 -5.94
C LEU A 71 -1.47 1.14 -6.74
N LEU A 72 -2.00 0.83 -7.94
CA LEU A 72 -2.71 1.78 -8.78
C LEU A 72 -3.98 2.32 -8.12
N ILE A 73 -4.79 1.44 -7.53
CA ILE A 73 -5.99 1.84 -6.78
C ILE A 73 -5.59 2.72 -5.60
N PHE A 74 -4.54 2.35 -4.88
CA PHE A 74 -4.07 3.06 -3.70
C PHE A 74 -3.55 4.46 -4.04
N THR A 75 -2.85 4.62 -5.17
CA THR A 75 -2.43 5.93 -5.72
C THR A 75 -3.63 6.84 -5.99
N ILE A 76 -4.68 6.32 -6.63
CA ILE A 76 -5.91 7.08 -6.88
C ILE A 76 -6.55 7.53 -5.56
N CYS A 77 -6.59 6.63 -4.57
CA CYS A 77 -7.09 6.96 -3.24
C CYS A 77 -6.23 8.01 -2.52
N ALA A 78 -4.90 7.99 -2.67
CA ALA A 78 -4.00 9.01 -2.12
C ALA A 78 -4.25 10.39 -2.76
N ILE A 79 -4.49 10.44 -4.07
CA ILE A 79 -4.89 11.68 -4.76
C ILE A 79 -6.24 12.18 -4.21
N TYR A 80 -7.21 11.28 -4.02
CA TYR A 80 -8.50 11.64 -3.40
C TYR A 80 -8.36 12.12 -1.96
N LEU A 81 -7.40 11.62 -1.18
CA LEU A 81 -7.08 12.14 0.14
C LEU A 81 -6.64 13.60 0.06
N ILE A 82 -5.66 13.92 -0.79
CA ILE A 82 -5.15 15.29 -0.96
C ILE A 82 -6.29 16.24 -1.39
N VAL A 83 -7.08 15.83 -2.39
CA VAL A 83 -8.22 16.62 -2.87
C VAL A 83 -9.31 16.73 -1.79
N GLY A 84 -9.51 15.67 -1.00
CA GLY A 84 -10.46 15.64 0.11
C GLY A 84 -10.10 16.63 1.21
N ILE A 85 -8.83 16.70 1.59
CA ILE A 85 -8.32 17.65 2.59
C ILE A 85 -8.41 19.09 2.08
N LYS A 86 -8.09 19.33 0.79
CA LYS A 86 -8.15 20.68 0.20
C LYS A 86 -9.58 21.20 0.01
N LYS A 87 -10.54 20.30 -0.21
CA LYS A 87 -11.97 20.63 -0.41
C LYS A 87 -12.83 20.35 0.83
N ASP A 88 -12.19 20.13 1.98
CA ASP A 88 -12.83 19.77 3.25
C ASP A 88 -13.97 18.73 3.09
N SER A 89 -13.72 17.71 2.26
CA SER A 89 -14.70 16.70 1.87
C SER A 89 -14.41 15.34 2.54
N PRO A 90 -15.10 14.99 3.64
CA PRO A 90 -14.83 13.75 4.38
C PRO A 90 -15.11 12.50 3.53
N ARG A 91 -16.04 12.58 2.56
CA ARG A 91 -16.33 11.47 1.64
C ARG A 91 -15.11 11.04 0.82
N LYS A 92 -14.27 12.00 0.40
CA LYS A 92 -13.06 11.71 -0.39
C LYS A 92 -11.94 11.14 0.47
N VAL A 93 -11.79 11.66 1.69
CA VAL A 93 -10.83 11.14 2.69
C VAL A 93 -11.15 9.69 3.06
N ARG A 94 -12.44 9.33 3.13
CA ARG A 94 -12.89 7.95 3.44
C ARG A 94 -12.33 6.92 2.46
N TYR A 95 -12.19 7.24 1.18
CA TYR A 95 -11.68 6.28 0.19
C TYR A 95 -10.26 5.83 0.52
N PHE A 96 -9.41 6.75 0.97
CA PHE A 96 -8.06 6.42 1.41
C PHE A 96 -8.08 5.55 2.66
N VAL A 97 -8.87 5.90 3.68
CA VAL A 97 -8.97 5.10 4.91
C VAL A 97 -9.37 3.64 4.60
N VAL A 98 -10.37 3.45 3.74
CA VAL A 98 -10.83 2.10 3.35
C VAL A 98 -9.75 1.38 2.53
N ALA A 99 -9.14 2.05 1.55
CA ALA A 99 -8.09 1.46 0.74
C ALA A 99 -6.85 1.07 1.56
N SER A 100 -6.47 1.88 2.55
CA SER A 100 -5.36 1.59 3.47
C SER A 100 -5.66 0.37 4.33
N MET A 101 -6.89 0.22 4.86
CA MET A 101 -7.27 -0.98 5.60
C MET A 101 -7.19 -2.24 4.74
N VAL A 102 -7.68 -2.17 3.50
CA VAL A 102 -7.62 -3.29 2.55
C VAL A 102 -6.16 -3.60 2.19
N SER A 103 -5.33 -2.59 1.94
CA SER A 103 -3.91 -2.76 1.63
C SER A 103 -3.15 -3.44 2.76
N ILE A 104 -3.32 -2.99 4.00
CA ILE A 104 -2.68 -3.59 5.19
C ILE A 104 -3.10 -5.06 5.33
N LEU A 105 -4.39 -5.37 5.19
CA LEU A 105 -4.88 -6.75 5.22
C LEU A 105 -4.29 -7.60 4.10
N ASN A 106 -4.19 -7.03 2.89
CA ASN A 106 -3.59 -7.72 1.75
C ASN A 106 -2.12 -8.05 2.01
N SER A 107 -1.34 -7.08 2.50
CA SER A 107 0.07 -7.26 2.85
C SER A 107 0.28 -8.36 3.91
N ILE A 108 -0.60 -8.42 4.92
CA ILE A 108 -0.56 -9.50 5.93
C ILE A 108 -0.84 -10.87 5.27
N ILE A 109 -1.89 -10.96 4.45
CA ILE A 109 -2.29 -12.22 3.80
C ILE A 109 -1.19 -12.70 2.84
N LEU A 110 -0.69 -11.82 1.97
CA LEU A 110 0.39 -12.15 1.04
C LEU A 110 1.67 -12.54 1.78
N GLY A 111 2.03 -11.80 2.84
CA GLY A 111 3.14 -12.12 3.70
C GLY A 111 3.03 -13.51 4.33
N LEU A 112 1.84 -13.88 4.83
CA LEU A 112 1.57 -15.22 5.35
C LEU A 112 1.65 -16.29 4.27
N ILE A 113 1.05 -16.06 3.10
CA ILE A 113 1.10 -17.01 1.96
C ILE A 113 2.54 -17.27 1.55
N ILE A 114 3.36 -16.23 1.37
CA ILE A 114 4.75 -16.39 0.92
C ILE A 114 5.58 -17.11 1.99
N ASN A 115 5.43 -16.74 3.27
CA ASN A 115 6.26 -17.30 4.35
C ASN A 115 5.84 -18.70 4.80
N LEU A 116 4.56 -19.06 4.71
CA LEU A 116 4.04 -20.37 5.14
C LEU A 116 3.98 -21.41 4.02
N SER A 117 4.23 -21.02 2.77
CA SER A 117 4.17 -21.92 1.61
C SER A 117 5.55 -22.11 0.97
N PRO A 118 5.75 -23.14 0.12
CA PRO A 118 6.99 -23.31 -0.63
C PRO A 118 7.23 -22.21 -1.69
N LEU A 119 6.32 -21.24 -1.83
CA LEU A 119 6.42 -20.12 -2.78
C LEU A 119 7.63 -19.24 -2.51
N LYS A 120 8.14 -19.16 -1.27
CA LYS A 120 9.39 -18.45 -0.95
C LYS A 120 10.56 -18.87 -1.85
N LYS A 121 10.70 -20.17 -2.13
CA LYS A 121 11.76 -20.67 -3.03
C LYS A 121 11.57 -20.23 -4.48
N TYR A 122 10.33 -19.97 -4.89
CA TYR A 122 10.02 -19.51 -6.25
C TYR A 122 10.10 -17.99 -6.37
N SER A 123 9.80 -17.23 -5.30
CA SER A 123 10.11 -15.80 -5.24
C SER A 123 11.62 -15.59 -5.33
N ASP A 124 12.40 -16.27 -4.50
CA ASP A 124 13.87 -16.15 -4.46
C ASP A 124 14.51 -16.38 -5.85
N LYS A 125 14.01 -17.37 -6.60
CA LYS A 125 14.48 -17.67 -7.96
C LYS A 125 14.08 -16.67 -9.05
N LEU A 126 12.99 -15.94 -8.87
CA LEU A 126 12.55 -14.90 -9.82
C LEU A 126 13.36 -13.61 -9.64
N ILE A 127 13.89 -13.40 -8.43
CA ILE A 127 14.60 -12.19 -8.03
C ILE A 127 16.05 -12.21 -8.53
N ASP A 128 16.70 -13.39 -8.49
CA ASP A 128 18.08 -13.62 -8.93
C ASP A 128 18.35 -13.38 -10.44
N ALA A 129 17.32 -13.17 -11.27
CA ALA A 129 17.48 -13.12 -12.73
C ALA A 129 17.53 -11.70 -13.36
N SER A 130 17.11 -10.63 -12.68
CA SER A 130 17.23 -9.24 -13.19
C SER A 130 16.72 -8.15 -12.24
N ILE A 131 16.18 -8.50 -11.06
CA ILE A 131 15.45 -7.56 -10.19
C ILE A 131 15.99 -7.66 -8.75
N ASP A 132 17.31 -7.59 -8.61
CA ASP A 132 17.98 -7.69 -7.31
C ASP A 132 17.71 -6.48 -6.38
N GLN A 133 17.17 -5.39 -6.92
CA GLN A 133 17.08 -4.12 -6.17
C GLN A 133 15.67 -3.75 -5.69
N ALA A 134 14.61 -4.24 -6.33
CA ALA A 134 13.23 -3.87 -5.98
C ALA A 134 12.51 -4.87 -5.06
N TYR A 135 12.94 -6.14 -5.05
CA TYR A 135 12.29 -7.19 -4.26
C TYR A 135 13.02 -7.51 -2.94
N ASN A 136 14.34 -7.36 -2.92
CA ASN A 136 15.16 -7.54 -1.72
C ASN A 136 14.87 -6.48 -0.64
N SER A 137 14.13 -5.40 -0.94
CA SER A 137 13.71 -4.39 0.04
C SER A 137 12.38 -4.70 0.74
N HIS A 138 11.45 -5.45 0.13
CA HIS A 138 10.06 -5.51 0.63
C HIS A 138 9.58 -6.88 1.16
N VAL A 139 10.15 -7.99 0.71
CA VAL A 139 9.53 -9.31 0.95
C VAL A 139 10.39 -10.26 1.81
N THR A 140 11.69 -10.04 1.94
CA THR A 140 12.60 -11.07 2.45
C THR A 140 13.12 -10.85 3.88
N VAL A 141 13.00 -9.65 4.45
CA VAL A 141 13.43 -9.35 5.83
C VAL A 141 12.22 -9.07 6.72
N PHE A 142 11.81 -10.08 7.50
CA PHE A 142 10.66 -10.02 8.42
C PHE A 142 10.63 -8.75 9.30
N GLY A 143 11.79 -8.26 9.72
CA GLY A 143 11.91 -7.03 10.51
C GLY A 143 11.54 -5.75 9.74
N VAL A 144 11.85 -5.67 8.44
CA VAL A 144 11.52 -4.51 7.59
C VAL A 144 10.01 -4.48 7.34
N THR A 145 9.43 -5.62 6.98
CA THR A 145 7.98 -5.75 6.76
C THR A 145 7.16 -5.40 8.01
N LEU A 146 7.65 -5.77 9.20
CA LEU A 146 6.97 -5.40 10.46
C LEU A 146 7.01 -3.90 10.71
N VAL A 147 8.16 -3.25 10.49
CA VAL A 147 8.30 -1.79 10.66
C VAL A 147 7.43 -1.04 9.66
N GLU A 148 7.43 -1.47 8.38
CA GLU A 148 6.54 -0.90 7.35
C GLU A 148 5.07 -1.03 7.74
N LEU A 149 4.65 -2.21 8.21
CA LEU A 149 3.28 -2.43 8.67
C LEU A 149 2.90 -1.53 9.84
N LEU A 150 3.82 -1.31 10.79
CA LEU A 150 3.59 -0.38 11.90
C LEU A 150 3.46 1.07 11.41
N ILE A 151 4.28 1.47 10.44
CA ILE A 151 4.21 2.80 9.81
C ILE A 151 2.86 2.97 9.08
N ASP A 152 2.45 1.97 8.29
CA ASP A 152 1.18 2.01 7.56
C ASP A 152 -0.03 2.09 8.51
N VAL A 153 -0.01 1.31 9.60
CA VAL A 153 -1.04 1.38 10.64
C VAL A 153 -1.05 2.76 11.30
N TYR A 154 0.11 3.33 11.61
CA TYR A 154 0.20 4.69 12.15
C TYR A 154 -0.38 5.73 11.18
N CYS A 155 0.01 5.68 9.91
CA CYS A 155 -0.50 6.57 8.87
C CYS A 155 -2.02 6.45 8.71
N LEU A 156 -2.55 5.23 8.69
CA LEU A 156 -4.00 4.96 8.69
C LEU A 156 -4.68 5.61 9.90
N LEU A 157 -4.14 5.44 11.10
CA LEU A 157 -4.72 6.00 12.32
C LEU A 157 -4.73 7.53 12.31
N VAL A 158 -3.68 8.18 11.82
CA VAL A 158 -3.62 9.65 11.66
C VAL A 158 -4.72 10.13 10.70
N VAL A 159 -4.83 9.53 9.52
CA VAL A 159 -5.82 9.94 8.51
C VAL A 159 -7.25 9.59 8.97
N HIS A 160 -7.45 8.46 9.64
CA HIS A 160 -8.73 8.10 10.22
C HIS A 160 -9.16 9.08 11.33
N SER A 161 -8.23 9.50 12.18
CA SER A 161 -8.47 10.50 13.23
C SER A 161 -8.87 11.85 12.62
N TYR A 162 -8.18 12.28 11.56
CA TYR A 162 -8.57 13.48 10.81
C TYR A 162 -9.96 13.34 10.15
N TYR A 163 -10.24 12.22 9.50
CA TYR A 163 -11.55 11.94 8.92
C TYR A 163 -12.69 12.02 9.96
N ARG A 164 -12.47 11.45 11.16
CA ARG A 164 -13.39 11.52 12.30
C ARG A 164 -13.60 12.97 12.75
N GLN A 165 -12.53 13.75 12.87
CA GLN A 165 -12.59 15.17 13.22
C GLN A 165 -13.44 15.95 12.21
N MET A 166 -13.17 15.82 10.91
CA MET A 166 -13.95 16.49 9.85
C MET A 166 -15.44 16.13 9.91
N ARG A 167 -15.77 14.88 10.26
CA ARG A 167 -17.16 14.45 10.40
C ARG A 167 -17.86 15.03 11.62
N ARG A 168 -17.13 15.27 12.71
CA ARG A 168 -17.68 15.93 13.91
C ARG A 168 -17.93 17.40 13.64
N GLU A 169 -16.97 18.09 13.03
CA GLU A 169 -17.07 19.53 12.69
C GLU A 169 -18.13 19.79 11.61
N GLY A 170 -18.26 18.90 10.62
CA GLY A 170 -19.29 19.00 9.57
C GLY A 170 -20.69 18.55 10.00
N ALA A 171 -20.88 18.02 11.22
CA ALA A 171 -22.19 17.68 11.79
C ALA A 171 -22.72 18.76 12.75
N THR A 172 -21.90 19.77 13.06
CA THR A 172 -22.24 20.92 13.90
C THR A 172 -22.65 22.17 13.11
N VAL A 173 -22.87 22.04 11.79
CA VAL A 173 -23.39 23.08 10.90
C VAL A 173 -24.76 22.66 10.38
#